data_AF-A0A7G5DTJ8-F1
#
_entry.id   AF-A0A7G5DTJ8-F1
#
_cell.length_a   1.000
_cell.length_b   1.000
_cell.length_c   1.000
_cell.angle_alpha   90.00
_cell.angle_beta   90.00
_cell.angle_gamma   90.00
#
_symmetry.space_group_name_H-M   'P 1'
#
loop_
_entity.id
_entity.type
_entity.pdbx_description
1 polymer ?
#
loop_
_entity_poly.entity_id
_entity_poly.type
_entity_poly.pdbx_seq_one_letter_code
_entity_poly.pdbx_strand_id
1 'polypeptide(L)'
;MTPQDYDRQRMQSNFLESLLAVLVIGLFVLAIFGMGGELLIAMAVVIAGVLVNLYRLHHAITDYSCPSCGELPHERVDERAGRQHDPATPNCLHCGKELSE
;
A
#
# COMPACT_ATOMS: atom_id res chain seq x y z
N MET A 1 -2.21 -14.13 -10.73
CA MET A 1 -2.83 -12.80 -10.53
C MET A 1 -2.88 -12.12 -11.88
N THR A 2 -4.04 -11.65 -12.33
CA THR A 2 -4.17 -11.00 -13.64
C THR A 2 -3.81 -9.50 -13.57
N PRO A 3 -3.51 -8.82 -14.69
CA PRO A 3 -3.30 -7.37 -14.73
C PRO A 3 -4.45 -6.58 -14.08
N GLN A 4 -5.70 -7.00 -14.32
CA GLN A 4 -6.88 -6.36 -13.73
C GLN A 4 -6.98 -6.55 -12.21
N ASP A 5 -6.57 -7.72 -11.70
CA ASP A 5 -6.51 -7.98 -10.25
C ASP A 5 -5.44 -7.11 -9.59
N TYR A 6 -4.32 -6.90 -10.28
CA TYR A 6 -3.23 -6.04 -9.82
C TYR A 6 -3.69 -4.58 -9.68
N ASP A 7 -4.34 -4.02 -10.69
CA ASP A 7 -4.85 -2.64 -10.61
C ASP A 7 -5.87 -2.46 -9.49
N ARG A 8 -6.76 -3.43 -9.33
CA ARG A 8 -7.74 -3.41 -8.25
C ARG A 8 -7.05 -3.41 -6.88
N GLN A 9 -6.05 -4.27 -6.66
CA GLN A 9 -5.33 -4.33 -5.39
C GLN A 9 -4.49 -3.07 -5.15
N ARG A 10 -3.84 -2.53 -6.19
CA ARG A 10 -3.11 -1.27 -6.13
C ARG A 10 -4.00 -0.12 -5.72
N MET A 11 -5.17 0.02 -6.33
CA MET A 11 -6.12 1.08 -5.97
C MET A 11 -6.67 0.91 -4.55
N GLN A 12 -6.90 -0.33 -4.12
CA GLN A 12 -7.27 -0.63 -2.73
C GLN A 12 -6.17 -0.25 -1.74
N SER A 13 -4.90 -0.54 -2.04
CA SER A 13 -3.76 -0.17 -1.20
C SER A 13 -3.69 1.36 -1.01
N ASN A 14 -3.72 2.12 -2.11
CA ASN A 14 -3.65 3.58 -2.06
C ASN A 14 -4.81 4.21 -1.26
N PHE A 15 -6.01 3.64 -1.40
CA PHE A 15 -7.17 4.07 -0.61
C PHE A 15 -6.96 3.77 0.88
N LEU A 16 -6.47 2.59 1.23
CA LEU A 16 -6.20 2.20 2.61
C LEU A 16 -5.10 3.06 3.25
N GLU A 17 -4.05 3.42 2.52
CA GLU A 17 -3.01 4.34 3.00
C GLU A 17 -3.58 5.73 3.33
N SER A 18 -4.40 6.26 2.42
CA SER A 18 -5.07 7.54 2.62
C SER A 18 -6.03 7.50 3.81
N LEU A 19 -6.81 6.42 3.94
CA LEU A 19 -7.71 6.20 5.06
C LEU A 19 -6.94 6.09 6.39
N LEU A 20 -5.84 5.34 6.40
CA LEU A 20 -4.99 5.17 7.57
C LEU A 20 -4.46 6.52 8.06
N ALA A 21 -4.00 7.39 7.16
CA ALA A 21 -3.54 8.73 7.51
C ALA A 21 -4.65 9.54 8.21
N VAL A 22 -5.87 9.52 7.68
CA VAL A 22 -7.02 10.22 8.27
C VAL A 22 -7.38 9.64 9.64
N LEU A 23 -7.40 8.32 9.79
CA LEU A 23 -7.68 7.66 11.06
C LEU A 23 -6.66 8.01 12.15
N VAL A 24 -5.38 8.03 11.79
CA VAL A 24 -4.28 8.41 12.69
C VAL A 24 -4.44 9.87 13.13
N ILE A 25 -4.73 10.79 12.19
CA ILE A 25 -5.02 12.20 12.52
C ILE A 25 -6.21 12.28 13.49
N GLY A 26 -7.29 11.54 13.23
CA GLY A 26 -8.45 11.48 14.11
C GLY A 26 -8.11 10.97 15.52
N LEU A 27 -7.26 9.95 15.63
CA LEU A 27 -6.79 9.44 16.93
C LEU A 27 -5.99 10.48 17.70
N PHE A 28 -5.11 11.24 17.05
CA PHE A 28 -4.39 12.34 17.69
C PHE A 28 -5.34 13.44 18.19
N VAL A 29 -6.34 13.81 17.38
CA VAL A 29 -7.38 14.77 17.78
C VAL A 29 -8.10 14.27 19.03
N LEU A 30 -8.58 13.02 19.03
CA LEU A 30 -9.24 12.40 20.18
C LEU A 30 -8.38 12.45 21.45
N ALA A 31 -7.08 12.17 21.31
CA ALA A 31 -6.15 12.16 22.43
C ALA A 31 -5.91 13.57 23.00
N ILE A 32 -5.76 14.58 22.13
CA ILE A 32 -5.54 15.98 22.53
C ILE A 32 -6.76 16.53 23.28
N PHE A 33 -7.97 16.23 22.79
CA PHE A 33 -9.21 16.72 23.40
C PHE A 33 -9.65 15.90 24.63
N GLY A 34 -8.87 14.90 25.05
CA GLY A 34 -9.17 14.08 26.23
C GLY A 34 -10.50 13.33 26.11
N MET A 35 -10.89 12.94 24.88
CA MET A 35 -12.10 12.14 24.68
C MET A 35 -11.98 10.79 25.39
N GLY A 36 -13.13 10.24 25.81
CA GLY A 36 -13.19 9.04 26.65
C GLY A 36 -12.32 7.89 26.12
N GLY A 37 -11.62 7.21 27.05
CA GLY A 37 -10.64 6.17 26.71
C GLY A 37 -11.21 5.04 25.82
N GLU A 38 -12.51 4.77 25.90
CA GLU A 38 -13.17 3.80 25.02
C GLU A 38 -13.12 4.20 23.54
N LEU A 39 -13.28 5.49 23.21
CA LEU A 39 -13.19 5.98 21.83
C LEU A 39 -11.75 5.89 21.30
N LEU A 40 -10.76 6.17 22.16
CA LEU A 40 -9.35 6.01 21.81
C LEU A 40 -8.99 4.56 21.51
N ILE A 41 -9.45 3.64 22.37
CA ILE A 41 -9.23 2.19 22.18
C ILE A 41 -9.93 1.71 20.90
N ALA A 42 -11.20 2.09 20.69
CA ALA A 42 -11.94 1.72 19.49
C ALA A 42 -11.22 2.19 18.21
N MET A 43 -10.76 3.44 18.18
CA MET A 43 -10.02 3.98 17.05
C MET A 43 -8.68 3.29 16.83
N ALA A 44 -7.95 2.97 17.91
CA ALA A 44 -6.70 2.22 17.81
C ALA A 44 -6.90 0.83 17.20
N VAL A 45 -8.00 0.13 17.57
CA VAL A 45 -8.35 -1.17 17.00
C VAL A 45 -8.67 -1.06 15.50
N VAL A 46 -9.40 -0.02 15.09
CA VAL A 46 -9.70 0.23 13.66
C VAL A 46 -8.41 0.48 12.88
N ILE A 47 -7.51 1.33 13.40
CA ILE A 47 -6.20 1.59 12.79
C ILE A 47 -5.40 0.30 12.63
N ALA A 48 -5.34 -0.54 13.68
CA ALA A 48 -4.64 -1.82 13.62
C ALA A 48 -5.21 -2.75 12.54
N GLY A 49 -6.54 -2.82 12.40
CA GLY A 49 -7.19 -3.59 11.34
C GLY A 49 -6.83 -3.10 9.94
N VAL A 50 -6.83 -1.78 9.72
CA VAL A 50 -6.42 -1.17 8.45
C VAL A 50 -4.96 -1.47 8.14
N LEU A 51 -4.06 -1.36 9.13
CA LEU A 51 -2.63 -1.69 8.98
C LEU A 51 -2.42 -3.15 8.56
N VAL A 52 -3.11 -4.10 9.19
CA VAL A 52 -2.99 -5.52 8.84
C VAL A 52 -3.47 -5.77 7.40
N ASN A 53 -4.58 -5.14 7.00
CA ASN A 53 -5.08 -5.29 5.63
C ASN A 53 -4.13 -4.66 4.61
N LEU A 54 -3.60 -3.49 4.92
CA LEU A 54 -2.62 -2.80 4.09
C LEU A 54 -1.34 -3.63 3.92
N TYR A 55 -0.84 -4.24 4.99
CA TYR A 55 0.32 -5.13 4.94
C TYR A 55 0.10 -6.32 4.01
N ARG A 56 -1.07 -6.95 4.07
CA ARG A 56 -1.41 -8.08 3.17
C ARG A 56 -1.50 -7.65 1.72
N LEU A 57 -2.09 -6.48 1.44
CA LEU A 57 -2.17 -5.92 0.09
C LEU A 57 -0.78 -5.61 -0.45
N HIS A 58 0.07 -4.94 0.33
CA HIS A 58 1.45 -4.67 -0.05
C HIS A 58 2.21 -5.95 -0.37
N HIS A 59 2.11 -6.97 0.48
CA HIS A 59 2.77 -8.26 0.22
C HIS A 59 2.29 -8.92 -1.08
N ALA A 60 0.98 -8.90 -1.35
CA ALA A 60 0.40 -9.48 -2.57
C ALA A 60 0.82 -8.72 -3.84
N ILE A 61 0.95 -7.39 -3.75
CA ILE A 61 1.39 -6.53 -4.86
C ILE A 61 2.89 -6.69 -5.09
N THR A 62 3.71 -6.69 -4.04
CA THR A 62 5.17 -6.84 -4.15
C THR A 62 5.56 -8.18 -4.76
N ASP A 63 4.85 -9.26 -4.47
CA ASP A 63 5.11 -10.60 -5.04
C ASP A 63 4.61 -10.77 -6.48
N TYR A 64 3.96 -9.75 -7.06
CA TYR A 64 3.49 -9.82 -8.43
C TYR A 64 4.68 -9.85 -9.40
N SER A 65 4.69 -10.79 -10.34
CA SER A 65 5.69 -10.87 -11.40
C SER A 65 5.17 -10.25 -12.70
N CYS A 66 5.96 -9.40 -13.34
CA CYS A 66 5.59 -8.80 -14.62
C CYS A 66 5.40 -9.87 -15.71
N PRO A 67 4.27 -9.92 -16.43
CA PRO A 67 4.04 -10.93 -17.46
C PRO A 67 4.95 -10.77 -18.70
N SER A 68 5.55 -9.59 -18.90
CA SER A 68 6.42 -9.35 -20.07
C SER A 68 7.89 -9.69 -19.84
N CYS A 69 8.44 -9.43 -18.65
CA CYS A 69 9.84 -9.71 -18.37
C CYS A 69 10.06 -10.76 -17.27
N GLY A 70 9.01 -11.21 -16.58
CA GLY A 70 9.09 -12.20 -15.49
C GLY A 70 9.66 -11.67 -14.17
N GLU A 71 10.17 -10.44 -14.17
CA GLU A 71 10.79 -9.81 -13.00
C GLU A 71 9.76 -9.17 -12.08
N LEU A 72 10.14 -8.95 -10.82
CA LEU A 72 9.38 -8.16 -9.85
C LEU A 72 9.30 -6.71 -10.36
N PRO A 73 8.14 -6.23 -10.81
CA PRO A 73 8.02 -4.94 -11.47
C PRO A 73 8.30 -3.76 -10.54
N HIS A 74 8.24 -4.02 -9.23
CA HIS A 74 8.43 -3.04 -8.18
C HIS A 74 9.87 -2.91 -7.72
N GLU A 75 10.81 -3.78 -8.08
CA GLU A 75 12.17 -3.76 -7.52
C GLU A 75 13.23 -3.56 -8.60
N ARG A 76 13.62 -2.32 -8.88
CA ARG A 76 14.74 -2.06 -9.81
C ARG A 76 16.02 -1.75 -9.07
N VAL A 77 17.12 -2.43 -9.41
CA VAL A 77 18.48 -2.04 -8.98
C VAL A 77 19.04 -1.03 -9.98
N ASP A 78 19.20 0.22 -9.54
CA ASP A 78 19.85 1.29 -10.29
C ASP A 78 21.16 1.68 -9.58
N GLU A 79 22.29 1.75 -10.28
CA GLU A 79 23.61 1.98 -9.67
C GLU A 79 23.71 3.36 -8.97
N ARG A 80 22.86 4.32 -9.36
CA ARG A 80 22.78 5.65 -8.75
C ARG A 80 21.71 5.77 -7.67
N ALA A 81 20.55 5.14 -7.85
CA ALA A 81 19.39 5.31 -6.98
C ALA A 81 19.20 4.17 -5.98
N GLY A 82 19.96 3.08 -6.11
CA GLY A 82 19.81 1.86 -5.32
C GLY A 82 18.61 1.03 -5.78
N ARG A 83 18.06 0.22 -4.87
CA ARG A 83 16.81 -0.50 -5.10
C ARG A 83 15.64 0.46 -4.98
N GLN A 84 14.90 0.67 -6.06
CA GLN A 84 13.67 1.44 -6.05
C GLN A 84 12.49 0.50 -5.86
N HIS A 85 11.78 0.65 -4.75
CA HIS A 85 10.57 -0.11 -4.41
C HIS A 85 9.35 0.81 -4.40
N ASP A 86 8.58 0.81 -5.49
CA ASP A 86 7.31 1.54 -5.59
C ASP A 86 6.15 0.55 -5.84
N PRO A 87 5.42 0.16 -4.78
CA PRO A 87 4.27 -0.75 -4.89
C PRO A 87 3.09 -0.11 -5.62
N ALA A 88 3.12 1.21 -5.82
CA ALA A 88 2.08 1.97 -6.50
C ALA A 88 2.44 2.33 -7.94
N THR A 89 3.45 1.70 -8.56
CA THR A 89 3.83 2.01 -9.94
C THR A 89 2.87 1.37 -10.96
N PRO A 90 2.43 2.11 -12.00
CA PRO A 90 1.61 1.54 -13.09
C PRO A 90 2.44 0.77 -14.12
N ASN A 91 3.76 0.96 -14.13
CA ASN A 91 4.67 0.44 -15.14
C ASN A 91 5.75 -0.42 -14.52
N CYS A 92 6.12 -1.52 -15.17
CA CYS A 92 7.26 -2.32 -14.74
C CYS A 92 8.53 -1.46 -14.72
N LEU A 93 9.22 -1.36 -13.58
CA LEU A 93 10.47 -0.60 -13.49
C LEU A 93 11.61 -1.24 -14.30
N HIS A 94 11.50 -2.52 -14.67
CA HIS A 94 12.51 -3.20 -15.51
C HIS A 94 12.32 -2.97 -17.00
N CYS A 95 11.13 -3.33 -17.54
CA CYS A 95 10.88 -3.31 -18.98
C CYS A 95 10.07 -2.09 -19.45
N GLY A 96 9.56 -1.27 -18.52
CA GLY A 96 8.78 -0.07 -18.82
C GLY A 96 7.38 -0.33 -19.37
N LYS A 97 6.94 -1.59 -19.47
CA LYS A 97 5.58 -1.90 -19.90
C LYS A 97 4.56 -1.59 -18.81
N GLU A 98 3.40 -1.12 -19.24
CA GLU A 98 2.22 -0.98 -18.39
C GLU A 98 1.84 -2.35 -17.80
N LEU A 99 1.60 -2.35 -16.48
CA LEU A 99 1.16 -3.50 -15.71
C LEU A 99 -0.37 -3.56 -15.66
N SER A 100 -1.02 -2.43 -15.90
CA SER A 100 -2.41 -2.26 -16.30
C SER A 100 -2.50 -2.46 -17.81
N GLU A 101 -3.50 -3.21 -18.27
CA GLU A 101 -3.81 -3.32 -19.70
C GLU A 101 -4.43 -2.03 -20.26
#